data_AF-A0A936SW26-F1
#
_entry.id   AF-A0A936SW26-F1
#
_cell.length_a   1.000
_cell.length_b   1.000
_cell.length_c   1.000
_cell.angle_alpha   90.00
_cell.angle_beta   90.00
_cell.angle_gamma   90.00
#
_symmetry.space_group_name_H-M   'P 1'
#
loop_
_entity.id
_entity.type
_entity.pdbx_description
1 polymer ?
#
loop_
_entity_poly.entity_id
_entity_poly.type
_entity_poly.pdbx_seq_one_letter_code
_entity_poly.pdbx_strand_id
1 'polypeptide(L)'
;MGTLDGQVLTRAISTISQSDPLIKLIEQVRIGRMQATDAGLRAITESWLGIYEQALSLDGFTRFDLLRLNPAPRLAVLTQAGVLSDEHPGVISLKASYERALSRAVVE
;
A
#
# COMPACT_ATOMS: atom_id res chain seq x y z
N MET A 1 -11.51 6.19 26.56
CA MET A 1 -12.14 5.86 25.27
C MET A 1 -10.97 5.65 24.32
N GLY A 2 -10.60 4.42 23.96
CA GLY A 2 -9.34 4.18 23.23
C GLY A 2 -9.24 2.80 22.57
N THR A 3 -10.38 2.17 22.32
CA THR A 3 -10.45 0.77 21.89
C THR A 3 -11.01 0.59 20.48
N LEU A 4 -11.61 1.62 19.86
CA LEU A 4 -12.21 1.51 18.52
C LEU A 4 -11.27 1.97 17.41
N ASP A 5 -10.55 3.09 17.61
CA ASP A 5 -9.69 3.70 16.58
C ASP A 5 -8.48 2.79 16.22
N GLY A 6 -7.87 2.17 17.23
CA GLY A 6 -6.76 1.22 17.01
C GLY A 6 -7.16 -0.09 16.31
N GLN A 7 -8.44 -0.49 16.34
CA GLN A 7 -8.92 -1.69 15.65
C GLN A 7 -8.97 -1.49 14.13
N VAL A 8 -9.37 -0.29 13.68
CA VAL A 8 -9.42 0.04 12.25
C VAL A 8 -8.00 0.04 11.67
N LEU A 9 -7.04 0.68 12.36
CA LEU A 9 -5.63 0.63 11.96
C LEU A 9 -5.09 -0.80 11.92
N THR A 10 -5.32 -1.58 12.97
CA THR A 10 -4.81 -2.95 13.04
C THR A 10 -5.35 -3.80 11.88
N ARG A 11 -6.65 -3.68 11.59
CA ARG A 11 -7.30 -4.36 10.47
C ARG A 11 -6.72 -3.92 9.12
N ALA A 12 -6.52 -2.62 8.92
CA ALA A 12 -5.93 -2.08 7.70
C ALA A 12 -4.50 -2.60 7.49
N ILE A 13 -3.65 -2.54 8.52
CA ILE A 13 -2.28 -3.07 8.49
C ILE A 13 -2.29 -4.57 8.15
N SER A 14 -3.10 -5.37 8.84
CA SER A 14 -3.19 -6.81 8.57
C SER A 14 -3.62 -7.09 7.13
N THR A 15 -4.64 -6.39 6.63
CA THR A 15 -5.17 -6.58 5.26
C THR A 15 -4.12 -6.25 4.20
N ILE A 16 -3.44 -5.11 4.35
CA ILE A 16 -2.37 -4.68 3.43
C ILE A 16 -1.20 -5.65 3.48
N SER A 17 -0.79 -6.07 4.69
CA SER A 17 0.40 -6.91 4.88
C SER A 17 0.21 -8.33 4.37
N GLN A 18 -1.00 -8.88 4.45
CA GLN A 18 -1.33 -10.21 3.92
C GLN A 18 -1.19 -10.28 2.39
N SER A 19 -1.43 -9.15 1.71
CA SER A 19 -1.36 -9.05 0.26
C SER A 19 -0.06 -8.40 -0.24
N ASP A 20 0.90 -8.15 0.67
CA ASP A 20 2.10 -7.37 0.37
C ASP A 20 3.07 -8.13 -0.56
N PRO A 21 3.31 -7.64 -1.79
CA PRO A 21 4.17 -8.32 -2.76
C PRO A 21 5.66 -8.32 -2.35
N LEU A 22 6.07 -7.44 -1.43
CA LEU A 22 7.48 -7.28 -1.02
C LEU A 22 8.01 -8.52 -0.31
N ILE A 23 7.18 -9.18 0.50
CA ILE A 23 7.64 -10.24 1.41
C ILE A 23 8.07 -11.49 0.65
N LYS A 24 7.41 -11.83 -0.46
CA LYS A 24 7.65 -13.09 -1.17
C LYS A 24 8.11 -12.91 -2.60
N LEU A 25 7.48 -12.00 -3.36
CA LEU A 25 7.64 -11.97 -4.80
C LEU A 25 8.75 -11.03 -5.24
N ILE A 26 8.88 -9.87 -4.59
CA ILE A 26 9.99 -8.97 -4.88
C ILE A 26 11.34 -9.61 -4.58
N GLU A 27 11.42 -10.46 -3.55
CA GLU A 27 12.66 -11.21 -3.32
C GLU A 27 12.99 -12.15 -4.49
N GLN A 28 11.98 -12.80 -5.10
CA GLN A 28 12.21 -13.64 -6.29
C GLN A 28 12.70 -12.81 -7.49
N VAL A 29 12.21 -11.58 -7.65
CA VAL A 29 12.69 -10.65 -8.68
C VAL A 29 14.14 -10.27 -8.43
N ARG A 30 14.50 -9.94 -7.18
CA ARG A 30 15.86 -9.53 -6.79
C ARG A 30 16.89 -10.62 -7.03
N ILE A 31 16.55 -11.89 -6.78
CA ILE A 31 17.44 -13.03 -7.03
C ILE A 31 17.36 -13.57 -8.46
N GLY A 32 16.62 -12.91 -9.36
CA GLY A 32 16.52 -13.27 -10.78
C GLY A 32 15.68 -14.53 -11.08
N ARG A 33 14.89 -15.02 -10.12
CA ARG A 33 13.98 -16.17 -10.30
C ARG A 33 12.63 -15.78 -10.91
N MET A 34 12.29 -14.50 -10.89
CA MET A 34 11.07 -13.95 -11.47
C MET A 34 11.40 -12.67 -12.23
N GLN A 35 10.74 -12.44 -13.36
CA GLN A 35 10.89 -11.17 -14.08
C GLN A 35 10.01 -10.10 -13.44
N ALA A 36 10.49 -8.86 -13.37
CA ALA A 36 9.70 -7.73 -12.88
C ALA A 36 8.44 -7.47 -13.73
N THR A 37 8.48 -7.88 -15.00
CA THR A 37 7.39 -7.79 -15.98
C THR A 37 6.49 -9.02 -16.01
N ASP A 38 6.71 -9.99 -15.12
CA ASP A 38 5.89 -11.20 -15.06
C ASP A 38 4.41 -10.86 -14.84
N ALA A 39 3.53 -11.48 -15.64
CA ALA A 39 2.10 -11.19 -15.61
C ALA A 39 1.46 -11.53 -14.26
N GLY A 40 1.94 -12.57 -13.58
CA GLY A 40 1.48 -12.96 -12.25
C GLY A 40 1.91 -11.94 -11.20
N LEU A 41 3.15 -11.47 -11.25
CA LEU A 41 3.62 -10.40 -10.37
C LEU A 41 2.80 -9.13 -10.58
N ARG A 42 2.58 -8.73 -11.84
CA ARG A 42 1.79 -7.56 -12.16
C ARG A 42 0.37 -7.67 -11.60
N ALA A 43 -0.32 -8.78 -11.83
CA ALA A 43 -1.68 -8.99 -11.31
C ALA A 43 -1.75 -8.88 -9.78
N ILE A 44 -0.74 -9.41 -9.07
CA ILE A 44 -0.67 -9.33 -7.61
C ILE A 44 -0.41 -7.89 -7.16
N THR A 45 0.49 -7.17 -7.84
CA THR A 45 0.76 -5.77 -7.55
C THR A 45 -0.45 -4.87 -7.81
N GLU A 46 -1.18 -5.06 -8.91
CA GLU A 46 -2.45 -4.34 -9.18
C GLU A 46 -3.48 -4.60 -8.08
N SER A 47 -3.66 -5.86 -7.69
CA SER A 47 -4.58 -6.24 -6.61
C SER A 47 -4.18 -5.58 -5.29
N TRP A 48 -2.89 -5.58 -4.96
CA TRP A 48 -2.36 -4.94 -3.76
C TRP A 48 -2.62 -3.43 -3.75
N LEU A 49 -2.45 -2.73 -4.88
CA LEU A 49 -2.77 -1.30 -4.99
C LEU A 49 -4.25 -1.04 -4.66
N GLY A 50 -5.17 -1.82 -5.24
CA GLY A 50 -6.60 -1.69 -4.98
C GLY A 50 -6.98 -1.99 -3.53
N ILE A 51 -6.40 -3.02 -2.92
CA ILE A 51 -6.59 -3.35 -1.49
C ILE A 51 -6.10 -2.20 -0.61
N TYR A 52 -4.97 -1.59 -0.94
CA TYR A 52 -4.43 -0.46 -0.20
C TYR A 52 -5.35 0.76 -0.27
N GLU A 53 -5.84 1.09 -1.47
CA GLU A 53 -6.79 2.19 -1.65
C GLU A 53 -8.08 1.95 -0.86
N GLN A 54 -8.60 0.72 -0.88
CA GLN A 54 -9.78 0.36 -0.09
C GLN A 54 -9.52 0.50 1.41
N ALA A 55 -8.35 0.08 1.89
CA ALA A 55 -7.96 0.23 3.29
C ALA A 55 -7.85 1.71 3.70
N LEU A 56 -7.33 2.58 2.83
CA LEU A 56 -7.25 4.03 3.07
C LEU A 56 -8.61 4.74 2.94
N SER A 57 -9.60 4.11 2.31
CA SER A 57 -10.96 4.66 2.22
C SER A 57 -11.78 4.50 3.50
N LEU A 58 -11.29 3.70 4.46
CA LEU A 58 -11.95 3.53 5.76
C LEU A 58 -11.88 4.85 6.55
N ASP A 59 -13.00 5.21 7.18
CA ASP A 59 -13.05 6.35 8.10
C ASP A 59 -12.47 6.00 9.48
N GLY A 60 -12.18 7.03 10.28
CA GLY A 60 -11.72 6.87 11.66
C GLY A 60 -10.21 6.74 11.83
N PHE A 61 -9.41 7.08 10.81
CA PHE A 61 -7.96 7.22 10.98
C PHE A 61 -7.60 8.59 11.52
N THR A 62 -6.72 8.59 12.52
CA THR A 62 -5.97 9.80 12.90
C THR A 62 -4.86 10.08 11.89
N ARG A 63 -4.33 11.30 11.92
CA ARG A 63 -3.14 11.63 11.12
C ARG A 63 -1.95 10.73 11.47
N PHE A 64 -1.81 10.33 12.74
CA PHE A 64 -0.75 9.41 13.18
C PHE A 64 -0.91 8.00 12.59
N ASP A 65 -2.14 7.49 12.53
CA ASP A 65 -2.44 6.19 11.92
C ASP A 65 -2.11 6.18 10.43
N LEU A 66 -2.46 7.25 9.71
CA LEU A 66 -2.14 7.39 8.30
C LEU A 66 -0.64 7.44 8.04
N LEU A 67 0.16 8.10 8.89
CA LEU A 67 1.62 8.07 8.75
C LEU A 67 2.19 6.65 8.83
N ARG A 68 1.55 5.75 9.60
CA ARG A 68 1.92 4.32 9.66
C ARG A 68 1.45 3.54 8.42
N LEU A 69 0.38 4.00 7.79
CA LEU A 69 -0.16 3.51 6.51
C LEU A 69 0.40 4.27 5.31
N ASN A 70 1.57 4.91 5.43
CA ASN A 70 2.19 5.59 4.30
C ASN A 70 2.58 4.56 3.22
N PRO A 71 2.04 4.66 1.99
CA PRO A 71 2.37 3.74 0.90
C PRO A 71 3.72 4.02 0.25
N ALA A 72 4.27 5.23 0.40
CA ALA A 72 5.49 5.69 -0.27
C ALA A 72 6.70 4.73 -0.15
N PRO A 73 7.10 4.23 1.04
CA PRO A 73 8.24 3.33 1.13
C PRO A 73 8.05 2.04 0.33
N ARG A 74 6.82 1.51 0.29
CA ARG A 74 6.52 0.28 -0.45
C ARG A 74 6.50 0.51 -1.96
N LEU A 75 5.88 1.61 -2.39
CA LEU A 75 5.87 2.02 -3.81
C LEU A 75 7.29 2.27 -4.33
N ALA A 76 8.16 2.87 -3.51
CA ALA A 76 9.55 3.09 -3.88
C ALA A 76 10.29 1.77 -4.14
N VAL A 77 10.06 0.73 -3.34
CA VAL A 77 10.69 -0.58 -3.56
C VAL A 77 10.15 -1.26 -4.82
N LEU A 78 8.82 -1.21 -5.04
CA LEU A 78 8.21 -1.75 -6.26
C LEU A 78 8.72 -1.06 -7.52
N THR A 79 8.94 0.25 -7.45
CA THR A 79 9.47 1.05 -8.56
C THR A 79 10.95 0.75 -8.81
N GLN A 80 11.76 0.68 -7.75
CA GLN A 80 13.18 0.31 -7.85
C GLN A 80 13.39 -1.11 -8.38
N ALA A 81 12.49 -2.04 -8.05
CA ALA A 81 12.50 -3.40 -8.58
C ALA A 81 12.03 -3.48 -10.04
N GLY A 82 11.59 -2.38 -10.64
CA GLY A 82 11.08 -2.31 -12.02
C GLY A 82 9.70 -2.94 -12.21
N VAL A 83 8.97 -3.21 -11.11
CA VAL A 83 7.65 -3.85 -11.13
C VAL A 83 6.55 -2.83 -11.45
N LEU A 84 6.73 -1.61 -10.95
CA LEU A 84 5.88 -0.46 -11.27
C LEU A 84 6.73 0.67 -11.84
N SER A 85 6.11 1.53 -12.64
CA SER A 85 6.64 2.84 -12.99
C SER A 85 6.05 3.89 -12.05
N ASP A 86 6.75 5.01 -11.84
CA ASP A 86 6.19 6.13 -11.07
C ASP A 86 4.96 6.75 -11.76
N GLU A 87 4.91 6.66 -13.09
CA GLU A 87 3.80 7.11 -13.94
C GLU A 87 2.63 6.11 -13.98
N HIS A 88 2.72 5.01 -13.25
CA HIS A 88 1.67 4.00 -13.26
C HIS A 88 0.36 4.56 -12.66
N PRO A 89 -0.80 4.39 -13.33
CA PRO A 89 -2.05 5.00 -12.89
C PRO A 89 -2.45 4.58 -11.46
N GLY A 90 -2.21 3.31 -11.10
CA GLY A 90 -2.46 2.85 -9.73
C GLY A 90 -1.53 3.45 -8.67
N VAL A 91 -0.28 3.80 -9.04
CA VAL A 91 0.66 4.50 -8.14
C VAL A 91 0.17 5.92 -7.89
N ILE A 92 -0.20 6.61 -8.97
CA ILE A 92 -0.74 7.99 -8.90
C ILE A 92 -2.04 8.01 -8.10
N SER A 93 -2.96 7.09 -8.38
CA SER A 93 -4.24 6.97 -7.66
C SER A 93 -4.03 6.73 -6.17
N LEU A 94 -3.15 5.79 -5.81
CA LEU A 94 -2.88 5.46 -4.41
C LEU A 94 -2.24 6.64 -3.66
N LYS A 95 -1.28 7.35 -4.27
CA LYS A 95 -0.70 8.58 -3.70
C LYS A 95 -1.79 9.61 -3.43
N ALA A 96 -2.65 9.87 -4.41
CA ALA A 96 -3.75 10.83 -4.27
C ALA A 96 -4.79 10.40 -3.22
N SER A 97 -5.10 9.10 -3.13
CA SER A 97 -6.01 8.54 -2.12
C SER A 97 -5.44 8.70 -0.71
N TYR A 98 -4.13 8.51 -0.53
CA TYR A 98 -3.44 8.76 0.73
C TYR A 98 -3.45 10.24 1.13
N GLU A 99 -3.16 11.15 0.20
CA GLU A 99 -3.24 12.60 0.46
C GLU A 99 -4.66 13.04 0.82
N ARG A 100 -5.68 12.49 0.15
CA ARG A 100 -7.09 12.72 0.49
C ARG A 100 -7.41 12.22 1.89
N ALA A 101 -6.94 11.03 2.27
CA ALA A 101 -7.13 10.51 3.63
C ALA A 101 -6.46 11.43 4.66
N LEU A 102 -5.22 11.89 4.41
CA LEU A 102 -4.50 12.81 5.29
C LEU A 102 -5.21 14.15 5.47
N SER A 103 -5.80 14.68 4.40
CA SER A 103 -6.54 15.95 4.45
C SER A 103 -7.88 15.83 5.18
N ARG A 104 -8.45 14.62 5.25
CA ARG A 104 -9.70 14.34 5.98
C ARG A 104 -9.48 13.98 7.44
N ALA A 105 -8.29 13.45 7.76
CA ALA A 105 -7.97 13.04 9.11
C ALA A 105 -7.97 14.23 10.08
N VAL A 106 -8.60 14.01 11.23
CA VAL A 106 -8.57 14.96 12.32
C VAL A 106 -7.16 15.00 12.92
N VAL A 107 -6.72 16.19 13.33
CA VAL A 107 -5.51 16.34 14.13
C VAL A 107 -5.88 15.93 15.55
N GLU A 108 -5.57 14.69 15.91
CA GLU A 108 -5.59 14.22 17.30
C GLU A 108 -4.19 14.30 17.91
#